data_AF-A0A2E7D9L1-F1
#
_entry.id   AF-A0A2E7D9L1-F1
#
_cell.length_a   1.000
_cell.length_b   1.000
_cell.length_c   1.000
_cell.angle_alpha   90.00
_cell.angle_beta   90.00
_cell.angle_gamma   90.00
#
_symmetry.space_group_name_H-M   'P 1'
#
loop_
_entity.id
_entity.type
_entity.pdbx_description
1 polymer ?
#
loop_
_entity_poly.entity_id
_entity_poly.type
_entity_poly.pdbx_seq_one_letter_code
_entity_poly.pdbx_strand_id
1 'polypeptide(L)' 'MSIDMTEFRKLPISEKLRLVEALWDDIASSDEPIVLQPWQHDEATRRAADLKADPSITIDREELWRRVDG' A
#
# COMPACT_ATOMS: atom_id res chain seq x y z
N MET A 1 -1.24 17.58 17.75
CA MET A 1 0.20 17.26 17.98
C MET A 1 0.88 17.33 16.62
N SER A 2 1.98 18.08 16.48
CA SER A 2 2.71 18.15 15.20
C SER A 2 3.73 17.02 15.17
N ILE A 3 3.70 16.19 14.14
CA ILE A 3 4.72 15.18 13.91
C ILE A 3 5.97 15.88 13.35
N ASP A 4 7.10 15.82 14.05
CA ASP A 4 8.35 16.37 13.55
C ASP A 4 8.98 15.42 12.52
N MET A 5 8.82 15.77 11.24
CA MET A 5 9.37 15.02 10.12
C MET A 5 10.91 15.01 10.09
N THR A 6 11.58 15.88 10.85
CA THR A 6 13.04 15.96 10.90
C THR A 6 13.62 14.74 11.61
N GLU A 7 13.00 14.29 12.70
CA GLU A 7 13.42 13.10 13.44
C GLU A 7 13.15 11.82 12.64
N PHE A 8 11.98 11.73 11.97
CA PHE A 8 11.67 10.63 11.07
C PHE A 8 12.71 10.44 9.97
N ARG A 9 13.23 11.53 9.40
CA ARG A 9 14.25 11.46 8.34
C ARG A 9 15.58 10.88 8.83
N LYS A 10 15.92 11.06 10.12
CA LYS A 10 17.17 10.56 10.72
C LYS A 10 17.15 9.05 11.01
N LEU A 11 15.97 8.44 11.06
CA LEU A 11 15.85 7.00 11.34
C LEU A 11 16.55 6.14 10.27
N PRO A 12 17.19 5.03 10.66
CA PRO A 12 17.60 3.97 9.74
C PRO A 12 16.42 3.46 8.90
N ILE A 13 16.70 2.95 7.70
CA ILE A 13 15.66 2.43 6.78
C ILE A 13 14.81 1.33 7.44
N SER A 14 15.45 0.42 8.18
CA SER A 14 14.74 -0.65 8.89
C SER A 14 13.73 -0.13 9.91
N GLU A 15 14.06 0.95 10.63
CA GLU A 15 13.13 1.57 11.59
C GLU A 15 12.00 2.31 10.88
N LYS A 16 12.29 2.99 9.77
CA LYS A 16 11.25 3.60 8.93
C LYS A 16 10.25 2.57 8.42
N LEU A 17 10.74 1.42 7.95
CA LEU A 17 9.87 0.34 7.48
C LEU A 17 8.97 -0.21 8.60
N ARG A 18 9.53 -0.45 9.80
CA ARG A 18 8.71 -0.87 10.96
C ARG A 18 7.62 0.14 11.31
N LEU A 19 7.90 1.44 11.20
CA LEU A 19 6.89 2.47 11.44
C LEU A 19 5.81 2.48 10.36
N VAL A 20 6.19 2.25 9.09
CA VAL A 20 5.21 2.10 8.00
C VAL A 20 4.31 0.88 8.25
N GLU A 21 4.88 -0.25 8.62
CA GLU A 21 4.13 -1.47 8.96
C GLU A 21 3.17 -1.22 10.14
N ALA A 22 3.66 -0.64 11.24
CA ALA A 22 2.84 -0.34 12.40
C ALA A 22 1.67 0.63 12.09
N LEU A 23 1.92 1.65 11.26
CA LEU A 23 0.87 2.56 10.80
C LEU A 23 -0.14 1.86 9.90
N TRP A 24 0.32 0.92 9.07
CA TRP A 24 -0.58 0.15 8.21
C TRP A 24 -1.50 -0.77 9.01
N ASP A 25 -0.97 -1.44 10.03
CA ASP A 25 -1.75 -2.26 10.95
C ASP A 25 -2.76 -1.42 11.76
N ASP A 26 -2.34 -0.23 12.21
CA ASP A 26 -3.20 0.71 12.93
C ASP A 26 -4.38 1.18 12.05
N ILE A 27 -4.11 1.58 10.81
CA ILE A 27 -5.14 1.94 9.81
C ILE A 27 -6.12 0.79 9.60
N ALA A 28 -5.63 -0.45 9.47
CA ALA A 28 -6.47 -1.62 9.26
C ALA A 28 -7.35 -1.96 10.49
N SER A 29 -6.91 -1.57 11.69
CA SER A 29 -7.65 -1.76 12.94
C SER A 29 -8.64 -0.63 13.27
N SER A 30 -8.57 0.48 12.54
CA SER A 30 -9.40 1.65 12.77
C SER A 30 -10.80 1.48 12.17
N ASP A 31 -11.81 1.92 12.90
CA ASP A 31 -13.19 2.06 12.41
C ASP A 31 -13.41 3.41 11.68
N GLU A 32 -12.38 4.24 11.56
CA GLU A 32 -12.47 5.52 10.85
C GLU A 32 -12.75 5.29 9.35
N PRO A 33 -13.82 5.88 8.79
CA PRO A 33 -14.16 5.65 7.40
C PRO A 33 -13.16 6.31 6.46
N ILE A 34 -12.59 5.52 5.55
CA ILE A 34 -11.76 6.03 4.46
C ILE A 34 -12.66 6.77 3.46
N VAL A 35 -12.48 8.08 3.36
CA VAL A 35 -13.22 8.90 2.38
C VAL A 35 -12.54 8.82 1.02
N LEU A 36 -13.08 7.97 0.15
CA LEU A 36 -12.61 7.84 -1.22
C LEU A 36 -13.05 9.03 -2.09
N GLN A 37 -12.10 9.58 -2.81
CA GLN A 37 -12.33 10.59 -3.84
C GLN A 37 -12.82 9.92 -5.13
N PRO A 38 -13.65 10.60 -5.96
CA PRO A 38 -14.17 10.00 -7.19
C PRO A 38 -13.09 9.38 -8.10
N TRP A 39 -11.97 10.07 -8.27
CA TRP A 39 -10.87 9.59 -9.10
C TRP A 39 -10.25 8.27 -8.61
N GLN A 40 -10.30 7.98 -7.31
CA GLN A 40 -9.80 6.72 -6.75
C GLN A 40 -10.71 5.56 -7.13
N HIS A 41 -12.02 5.80 -7.14
CA HIS A 41 -13.00 4.83 -7.62
C HIS A 41 -12.87 4.58 -9.14
N ASP A 42 -12.67 5.66 -9.90
CA ASP A 42 -12.45 5.57 -11.35
C ASP A 42 -11.19 4.77 -11.69
N GLU A 43 -10.09 5.01 -10.96
CA GLU A 43 -8.84 4.28 -11.15
C GLU A 43 -8.98 2.80 -10.77
N ALA A 44 -9.67 2.49 -9.67
CA ALA A 44 -9.94 1.10 -9.28
C ALA A 44 -10.78 0.38 -10.36
N THR A 45 -11.80 1.05 -10.90
CA THR A 45 -12.64 0.53 -11.98
C THR A 45 -11.84 0.28 -13.25
N ARG A 46 -10.97 1.23 -13.64
CA ARG A 46 -10.10 1.10 -14.80
C ARG A 46 -9.16 -0.10 -14.67
N ARG A 47 -8.48 -0.25 -13.53
CA ARG A 47 -7.56 -1.39 -13.30
C ARG A 47 -8.27 -2.73 -13.31
N ALA A 48 -9.49 -2.80 -12.78
CA ALA A 48 -10.28 -4.03 -12.82
C ALA A 48 -10.69 -4.39 -14.26
N ALA A 49 -11.02 -3.40 -15.09
CA ALA A 49 -11.31 -3.62 -16.50
C ALA A 49 -10.07 -4.07 -17.28
N ASP A 50 -8.92 -3.45 -17.04
CA ASP A 50 -7.64 -3.84 -17.65
C ASP A 50 -7.29 -5.29 -17.30
N LEU A 51 -7.39 -5.68 -16.02
CA LEU A 51 -7.14 -7.05 -15.56
C LEU A 51 -8.09 -8.06 -16.21
N LYS A 52 -9.36 -7.69 -16.40
CA LYS A 52 -10.33 -8.55 -17.07
C LYS A 52 -10.02 -8.71 -18.55
N ALA A 53 -9.52 -7.65 -19.20
CA ALA A 53 -9.16 -7.66 -20.61
C ALA A 53 -7.86 -8.43 -20.87
N ASP A 54 -6.89 -8.28 -19.97
CA ASP A 54 -5.60 -8.97 -20.03
C ASP A 54 -5.18 -9.46 -18.63
N PRO A 55 -5.51 -10.72 -18.28
CA PRO A 55 -5.08 -11.31 -17.02
C PRO A 55 -3.55 -11.39 -16.84
N SER A 56 -2.77 -11.35 -17.93
CA SER A 56 -1.32 -11.50 -17.89
C SER A 56 -0.58 -10.28 -17.34
N ILE A 57 -1.27 -9.14 -17.16
CA ILE A 57 -0.71 -7.94 -16.51
C ILE A 57 -0.48 -8.13 -15.01
N THR A 58 -0.99 -9.21 -14.43
CA THR A 58 -0.77 -9.58 -13.03
C THR A 58 -0.08 -10.92 -12.90
N ILE A 59 0.52 -11.12 -11.73
CA ILE A 59 1.11 -12.39 -11.32
C ILE A 59 0.33 -12.91 -10.13
N ASP A 60 0.29 -14.23 -9.97
CA ASP A 60 -0.26 -14.82 -8.76
C ASP A 60 0.66 -14.61 -7.56
N ARG A 61 0.14 -14.97 -6.38
CA ARG A 61 0.86 -14.82 -5.11
C ARG A 61 2.16 -15.64 -5.08
N GLU A 62 2.19 -16.80 -5.72
CA GLU A 62 3.35 -17.68 -5.72
C GLU A 62 4.49 -17.08 -6.55
N GLU A 63 4.20 -16.61 -7.76
CA GLU A 63 5.12 -15.87 -8.61
C GLU A 63 5.59 -14.57 -7.96
N LEU A 64 4.71 -13.84 -7.27
CA LEU A 64 5.07 -12.62 -6.53
C LEU A 64 6.19 -12.89 -5.52
N TRP A 65 6.00 -13.87 -4.63
CA TRP A 65 7.00 -14.17 -3.60
C TRP A 65 8.28 -14.77 -4.19
N ARG A 66 8.17 -15.58 -5.25
CA ARG A 66 9.35 -16.09 -5.97
C ARG A 66 10.26 -14.95 -6.45
N ARG A 67 9.70 -13.83 -6.91
CA ARG A 67 10.47 -12.65 -7.35
C ARG A 67 11.04 -11.83 -6.20
N VAL A 68 10.33 -11.77 -5.07
CA VAL A 68 10.79 -11.03 -3.88
C VAL A 68 11.94 -11.76 -3.19
N ASP A 69 11.85 -13.09 -3.12
CA ASP A 69 12.82 -13.92 -2.40
C ASP A 69 14.15 -14.10 -3.17
N GLY A 70 14.12 -13.97 -4.52
CA GLY A 70 15.30 -14.04 -5.39
C GLY A 70 15.55 -15.44 -5.96
#